data_AF-A0A0D6L5U0-F1
#
_entry.id   AF-A0A0D6L5U0-F1
#
_cell.length_a   1.000
_cell.length_b   1.000
_cell.length_c   1.000
_cell.angle_alpha   90.00
_cell.angle_beta   90.00
_cell.angle_gamma   90.00
#
_symmetry.space_group_name_H-M   'P 1'
#
loop_
_entity.id
_entity.type
_entity.pdbx_description
1 polymer ?
#
loop_
_entity_poly.entity_id
_entity_poly.type
_entity_poly.pdbx_seq_one_letter_code
_entity_poly.pdbx_strand_id
1 'polypeptide(L)'
;MASFPLYAETYRIGNRVYRRNEYKRSAPGGVGDTGDTPDVYADDFEEDGPNRLWKNPKKGPDLRQCPFAKAPFLLHTRKTESGVTVLHLHPYVILAGTPAKRERESPEESELQPEPVRKVCDSDPRVSYEGGKYMAEIYVPSAFHGKLIGMRGAMRRELEESTECRLTIPRKGQTGNIEIKSFVGLENVQRCLDRIELLVAEARRTAPLTHFVSVPCSSPEVIHAFEMFKEAVMGNERIPEESRNPELFTAPIKLHITVCVLWLFDDEEQKKAADVITGCREEIIASLPHVPYEVEVNGVETWEDDPSNVKVIYGGIRSEPLQNMCDLIRKKLVIAGVSPSKEKSISTLDSSVRMHMTLMKSTYASRDKPRAFDAAVILDEYKDYHFGTFTINKNQLDEAVASWSSTAMTLGYVLGTIAGSTWIERTMGVRTWLHRIRQVFIFSLLAFASNFEYGFSTTYLNTPVEQFKVFLNESFEKMDKTMTETTYSMLWNLILNIWFVGFFIGIWFSPLLNDRFGRKVGFLIGCGLALIGAVLRLFAVIFYRPELLIAGRFLTS
;
A
#
# COMPACT_ATOMS: atom_id res chain seq x y z
N MET A 1 -21.99 -41.85 -8.65
CA MET A 1 -21.14 -41.40 -7.53
C MET A 1 -20.16 -42.51 -7.23
N ALA A 2 -18.85 -42.26 -7.35
CA ALA A 2 -17.81 -43.23 -7.01
C ALA A 2 -17.17 -42.81 -5.69
N SER A 3 -17.17 -43.71 -4.71
CA SER A 3 -16.48 -43.53 -3.43
C SER A 3 -14.97 -43.63 -3.63
N PHE A 4 -14.21 -42.65 -3.13
CA PHE A 4 -12.77 -42.83 -2.93
C PHE A 4 -12.54 -43.91 -1.85
N PRO A 5 -11.72 -44.95 -2.10
CA PRO A 5 -11.34 -45.88 -1.06
C PRO A 5 -10.34 -45.22 -0.10
N LEU A 6 -10.67 -45.26 1.19
CA LEU A 6 -9.89 -44.60 2.26
C LEU A 6 -8.67 -45.40 2.73
N TYR A 7 -8.38 -46.54 2.11
CA TYR A 7 -7.24 -47.41 2.42
C TYR A 7 -6.51 -47.82 1.14
N ALA A 8 -5.19 -47.75 1.18
CA ALA A 8 -4.28 -48.33 0.20
C ALA A 8 -3.21 -49.13 0.96
N GLU A 9 -2.82 -50.29 0.45
CA GLU A 9 -1.79 -51.11 1.09
C GLU A 9 -0.43 -50.41 1.02
N THR A 10 0.21 -50.27 2.18
CA THR A 10 1.58 -49.78 2.32
C THR A 10 2.46 -50.91 2.85
N TYR A 11 3.73 -50.89 2.46
CA TYR A 11 4.71 -51.88 2.89
C TYR A 11 6.09 -51.23 3.12
N ARG A 12 6.91 -51.81 3.99
CA ARG A 12 8.24 -51.28 4.33
C ARG A 12 9.35 -51.98 3.56
N ILE A 13 10.30 -51.18 3.07
CA ILE A 13 11.62 -51.64 2.61
C ILE A 13 12.66 -50.80 3.34
N GLY A 14 13.39 -51.41 4.27
CA GLY A 14 14.26 -50.71 5.21
C GLY A 14 13.47 -49.72 6.09
N ASN A 15 14.05 -48.54 6.34
CA ASN A 15 13.43 -47.47 7.14
C ASN A 15 12.40 -46.62 6.35
N ARG A 16 11.97 -47.02 5.14
CA ARG A 16 11.01 -46.26 4.34
C ARG A 16 9.74 -47.04 4.08
N VAL A 17 8.61 -46.34 4.17
CA VAL A 17 7.27 -46.85 3.83
C VAL A 17 6.98 -46.52 2.37
N TYR A 18 6.54 -47.52 1.62
CA TYR A 18 6.19 -47.42 0.21
C TYR A 18 4.70 -47.69 0.03
N ARG A 19 4.08 -46.97 -0.89
CA ARG A 19 2.69 -47.11 -1.29
C ARG A 19 2.62 -47.58 -2.74
N ARG A 20 1.88 -48.67 -2.98
CA ARG A 20 1.66 -49.20 -4.33
C ARG A 20 0.50 -48.47 -5.00
N ASN A 21 0.76 -47.85 -6.15
CA ASN A 21 -0.25 -47.12 -6.91
C ASN A 21 -0.64 -47.88 -8.19
N GLU A 22 -1.89 -48.34 -8.29
CA GLU A 22 -2.42 -48.91 -9.54
C GLU A 22 -2.76 -47.81 -10.55
N TYR A 23 -1.96 -47.70 -11.61
CA TYR A 23 -2.25 -46.80 -12.73
C TYR A 23 -3.25 -47.43 -13.72
N LYS A 24 -4.54 -47.10 -13.58
CA LYS A 24 -5.51 -47.34 -14.68
C LYS A 24 -5.30 -46.34 -15.81
N ARG A 25 -4.64 -46.77 -16.90
CA ARG A 25 -4.58 -46.01 -18.16
C ARG A 25 -5.90 -46.10 -18.94
N SER A 26 -6.30 -44.97 -19.50
CA SER A 26 -7.49 -44.79 -20.35
C SER A 26 -7.25 -45.21 -21.81
N ALA A 27 -6.77 -46.44 -22.04
CA ALA A 27 -6.73 -47.08 -23.36
C ALA A 27 -6.72 -48.62 -23.21
N PRO A 28 -7.54 -49.37 -23.99
CA PRO A 28 -7.57 -50.83 -23.89
C PRO A 28 -6.39 -51.48 -24.62
N GLY A 29 -5.65 -52.38 -23.95
CA GLY A 29 -4.70 -53.31 -24.58
C GLY A 29 -3.27 -53.33 -24.06
N GLY A 30 -2.88 -52.46 -23.12
CA GLY A 30 -1.54 -52.47 -22.52
C GLY A 30 -1.45 -53.33 -21.26
N VAL A 31 -0.40 -54.15 -21.12
CA VAL A 31 -0.04 -54.81 -19.86
C VAL A 31 0.29 -53.73 -18.82
N GLY A 32 -0.28 -53.84 -17.62
CA GLY A 32 -0.15 -52.83 -16.57
C GLY A 32 1.22 -52.85 -15.89
N ASP A 33 1.81 -51.68 -15.73
CA ASP A 33 3.09 -51.47 -15.03
C ASP A 33 2.80 -50.75 -13.70
N THR A 34 3.26 -51.30 -12.58
CA THR A 34 2.96 -50.80 -11.23
C THR A 34 4.15 -50.02 -10.66
N GLY A 35 3.95 -48.74 -10.36
CA GLY A 35 4.97 -47.90 -9.73
C GLY A 35 4.72 -47.71 -8.23
N ASP A 36 5.72 -48.04 -7.41
CA ASP A 36 5.72 -47.74 -5.99
C ASP A 36 6.25 -46.32 -5.73
N THR A 37 5.61 -45.59 -4.82
CA THR A 37 6.03 -44.23 -4.42
C THR A 37 6.39 -44.23 -2.92
N PRO A 38 7.52 -43.63 -2.49
CA PRO A 38 7.81 -43.43 -1.08
C PRO A 38 6.76 -42.50 -0.46
N ASP A 39 6.24 -42.83 0.72
CA ASP A 39 5.33 -41.93 1.44
C ASP A 39 6.14 -40.94 2.29
N VAL A 40 5.90 -39.64 2.09
CA VAL A 40 6.71 -38.53 2.63
C VAL A 40 6.05 -37.90 3.86
N TYR A 41 4.84 -38.34 4.22
CA TYR A 41 4.03 -37.74 5.31
C TYR A 41 3.87 -38.66 6.52
N ALA A 42 4.73 -39.69 6.65
CA ALA A 42 4.59 -40.72 7.68
C ALA A 42 5.27 -40.37 9.03
N ASP A 43 6.07 -39.30 9.09
CA ASP A 43 6.96 -39.03 10.22
C ASP A 43 6.37 -38.03 11.26
N ASP A 44 5.20 -37.43 11.02
CA ASP A 44 4.63 -36.33 11.83
C ASP A 44 3.71 -36.78 13.00
N PHE A 45 3.89 -37.98 13.56
CA PHE A 45 3.14 -38.45 14.74
C PHE A 45 4.00 -39.16 15.79
N GLU A 46 4.59 -38.38 16.70
CA GLU A 46 4.95 -38.83 18.05
C GLU A 46 4.30 -37.90 19.10
N GLU A 47 3.54 -38.46 20.03
CA GLU A 47 3.00 -37.77 21.21
C GLU A 47 4.06 -37.74 22.33
N ASP A 48 4.14 -36.67 23.13
CA ASP A 48 4.37 -36.85 24.58
C ASP A 48 4.04 -35.63 25.48
N GLY A 49 3.84 -35.90 26.77
CA GLY A 49 3.14 -35.05 27.75
C GLY A 49 3.94 -34.15 28.74
N PRO A 50 3.33 -33.70 29.86
CA PRO A 50 3.65 -32.39 30.48
C PRO A 50 4.41 -32.41 31.83
N ASN A 51 5.17 -31.35 32.13
CA ASN A 51 5.75 -30.92 33.44
C ASN A 51 6.53 -29.55 33.25
N ARG A 52 6.96 -28.69 34.22
CA ARG A 52 6.81 -28.58 35.70
C ARG A 52 7.04 -27.12 36.23
N LEU A 53 6.20 -26.67 37.18
CA LEU A 53 6.37 -25.66 38.27
C LEU A 53 7.61 -24.72 38.39
N TRP A 54 7.36 -23.40 38.60
CA TRP A 54 8.03 -22.46 39.56
C TRP A 54 7.03 -21.34 39.94
N LYS A 55 6.60 -21.12 41.20
CA LYS A 55 7.22 -20.46 42.37
C LYS A 55 7.63 -18.98 42.19
N ASN A 56 7.15 -18.14 43.12
CA ASN A 56 7.25 -16.66 43.29
C ASN A 56 7.48 -16.40 44.82
N PRO A 57 7.59 -15.19 45.43
CA PRO A 57 7.78 -13.80 44.91
C PRO A 57 8.74 -12.88 45.76
N LYS A 58 8.77 -11.56 45.43
CA LYS A 58 8.80 -10.34 46.32
C LYS A 58 10.07 -9.44 46.38
N LYS A 59 9.98 -8.19 45.86
CA LYS A 59 9.86 -6.88 46.60
C LYS A 59 10.15 -5.65 45.69
N GLY A 60 9.45 -4.53 45.93
CA GLY A 60 9.73 -3.16 45.40
C GLY A 60 10.09 -2.17 46.53
N PRO A 61 10.44 -0.90 46.24
CA PRO A 61 9.48 0.25 46.17
C PRO A 61 9.74 1.21 44.96
N ASP A 62 8.78 1.91 44.32
CA ASP A 62 7.87 3.03 44.68
C ASP A 62 8.49 4.46 44.65
N LEU A 63 8.04 5.32 43.72
CA LEU A 63 7.53 6.70 43.96
C LEU A 63 7.07 7.44 42.67
N ARG A 64 6.35 8.56 42.84
CA ARG A 64 5.51 9.25 41.82
C ARG A 64 5.97 10.70 41.53
N GLN A 65 5.66 11.24 40.34
CA GLN A 65 5.02 12.58 40.11
C GLN A 65 4.84 12.90 38.60
N CYS A 66 3.88 13.76 38.24
CA CYS A 66 3.51 14.18 36.87
C CYS A 66 3.61 15.73 36.73
N PRO A 67 3.54 16.37 35.53
CA PRO A 67 2.23 16.66 34.90
C PRO A 67 2.16 16.79 33.34
N PHE A 68 0.92 16.96 32.86
CA PHE A 68 0.33 17.12 31.51
C PHE A 68 0.98 18.02 30.42
N ALA A 69 0.74 17.66 29.14
CA ALA A 69 0.23 18.56 28.06
C ALA A 69 -0.40 17.75 26.88
N LYS A 70 -1.18 18.37 25.98
CA LYS A 70 -2.00 17.70 24.92
C LYS A 70 -1.79 18.24 23.49
N ALA A 71 -1.85 17.32 22.49
CA ALA A 71 -2.34 17.46 21.09
C ALA A 71 -1.57 18.39 20.10
N PRO A 72 -1.80 18.32 18.76
CA PRO A 72 -2.54 17.34 17.93
C PRO A 72 -1.74 16.73 16.74
N PHE A 73 -2.41 15.88 15.94
CA PHE A 73 -1.92 15.17 14.73
C PHE A 73 -1.56 16.05 13.52
N LEU A 74 -0.60 15.60 12.71
CA LEU A 74 -0.64 15.65 11.23
C LEU A 74 0.41 14.68 10.63
N LEU A 75 -0.03 13.79 9.72
CA LEU A 75 0.76 12.69 9.13
C LEU A 75 0.88 12.88 7.60
N HIS A 76 2.08 12.70 7.03
CA HIS A 76 2.26 12.40 5.61
C HIS A 76 3.58 11.65 5.34
N THR A 77 3.50 10.57 4.55
CA THR A 77 4.61 9.68 4.18
C THR A 77 5.18 10.03 2.79
N ARG A 78 6.47 9.74 2.54
CA ARG A 78 7.16 10.09 1.27
C ARG A 78 7.72 8.85 0.57
N LYS A 79 7.39 8.67 -0.71
CA LYS A 79 7.93 7.62 -1.58
C LYS A 79 9.35 7.93 -2.09
N THR A 80 10.14 6.89 -2.34
CA THR A 80 11.45 6.95 -3.00
C THR A 80 11.46 6.18 -4.34
N GLU A 81 12.37 6.54 -5.23
CA GLU A 81 12.32 6.27 -6.68
C GLU A 81 12.71 4.85 -7.12
N SER A 82 12.64 3.85 -6.24
CA SER A 82 12.89 2.43 -6.61
C SER A 82 11.61 1.59 -6.70
N GLY A 83 10.47 2.13 -6.24
CA GLY A 83 9.21 1.40 -6.06
C GLY A 83 9.13 0.57 -4.77
N VAL A 84 10.18 0.63 -3.93
CA VAL A 84 10.29 -0.07 -2.65
C VAL A 84 10.75 0.93 -1.59
N THR A 85 9.99 1.08 -0.52
CA THR A 85 10.28 2.05 0.55
C THR A 85 11.08 1.38 1.67
N VAL A 86 12.15 2.00 2.14
CA VAL A 86 12.98 1.47 3.22
C VAL A 86 12.44 1.95 4.55
N LEU A 87 12.13 1.02 5.46
CA LEU A 87 11.67 1.35 6.81
C LEU A 87 12.87 1.39 7.76
N HIS A 88 13.29 2.60 8.10
CA HIS A 88 14.26 2.85 9.17
C HIS A 88 13.57 3.00 10.52
N LEU A 89 14.29 2.63 11.57
CA LEU A 89 13.75 2.37 12.89
C LEU A 89 13.76 3.61 13.77
N HIS A 90 12.56 4.16 14.01
CA HIS A 90 11.88 4.14 15.32
C HIS A 90 11.10 5.45 15.60
N PRO A 91 9.89 5.41 16.21
CA PRO A 91 9.09 6.59 16.60
C PRO A 91 9.40 7.06 18.05
N TYR A 92 8.50 7.85 18.65
CA TYR A 92 8.61 8.34 20.03
C TYR A 92 7.26 8.29 20.78
N VAL A 93 7.36 8.41 22.12
CA VAL A 93 6.33 8.70 23.14
C VAL A 93 5.63 7.50 23.82
N ILE A 94 5.45 7.66 25.13
CA ILE A 94 5.13 6.66 26.17
C ILE A 94 3.73 6.95 26.76
N LEU A 95 3.00 5.90 27.19
CA LEU A 95 1.95 6.00 28.21
C LEU A 95 2.07 4.85 29.23
N ALA A 96 1.70 5.13 30.48
CA ALA A 96 1.95 4.24 31.62
C ALA A 96 0.66 3.77 32.33
N GLY A 97 0.74 2.54 32.87
CA GLY A 97 -0.23 1.86 33.74
C GLY A 97 0.26 0.41 33.91
N THR A 98 0.05 -0.34 34.99
CA THR A 98 -0.79 -0.18 36.19
C THR A 98 -0.01 -0.78 37.41
N PRO A 99 -0.62 -1.03 38.59
CA PRO A 99 -1.21 -2.36 38.78
C PRO A 99 -2.47 -2.41 39.66
N ALA A 100 -3.31 -3.42 39.43
CA ALA A 100 -4.40 -3.79 40.34
C ALA A 100 -3.87 -4.45 41.63
N LYS A 101 -4.67 -4.45 42.70
CA LYS A 101 -4.50 -5.36 43.84
C LYS A 101 -5.85 -5.91 44.33
N ARG A 102 -5.79 -7.07 44.96
CA ARG A 102 -6.85 -8.07 45.16
C ARG A 102 -7.08 -8.33 46.67
N GLU A 103 -8.08 -9.16 46.96
CA GLU A 103 -8.50 -9.76 48.27
C GLU A 103 -9.68 -9.04 48.96
N ARG A 104 -10.66 -9.71 49.60
CA ARG A 104 -11.06 -11.15 49.70
C ARG A 104 -12.49 -11.26 50.31
N GLU A 105 -13.21 -12.34 49.98
CA GLU A 105 -14.27 -13.10 50.75
C GLU A 105 -15.34 -12.33 51.56
N SER A 106 -16.64 -12.70 51.55
CA SER A 106 -17.19 -13.94 52.13
C SER A 106 -18.60 -14.30 51.52
N PRO A 107 -19.29 -15.40 51.92
CA PRO A 107 -20.27 -16.09 51.07
C PRO A 107 -21.76 -15.84 51.38
N GLU A 108 -22.63 -16.12 50.40
CA GLU A 108 -24.02 -16.57 50.62
C GLU A 108 -24.35 -17.75 49.67
N GLU A 109 -25.01 -18.77 50.20
CA GLU A 109 -25.49 -19.94 49.46
C GLU A 109 -26.90 -19.69 48.89
N SER A 110 -27.19 -20.18 47.69
CA SER A 110 -28.55 -20.56 47.29
C SER A 110 -28.52 -21.67 46.24
N GLU A 111 -29.62 -22.41 46.13
CA GLU A 111 -29.60 -23.83 45.76
C GLU A 111 -29.57 -24.13 44.24
N LEU A 112 -29.24 -25.40 43.97
CA LEU A 112 -28.93 -26.03 42.69
C LEU A 112 -30.12 -26.10 41.70
N GLN A 113 -29.87 -25.83 40.40
CA GLN A 113 -30.46 -26.63 39.30
C GLN A 113 -29.38 -26.93 38.24
N PRO A 114 -29.36 -28.16 37.67
CA PRO A 114 -28.39 -28.54 36.65
C PRO A 114 -28.84 -28.10 35.25
N GLU A 115 -28.33 -26.95 34.78
CA GLU A 115 -28.40 -26.54 33.37
C GLU A 115 -27.61 -27.53 32.47
N PRO A 116 -28.07 -27.81 31.24
CA PRO A 116 -27.45 -28.81 30.37
C PRO A 116 -26.06 -28.39 29.89
N VAL A 117 -25.15 -29.36 29.77
CA VAL A 117 -23.76 -29.16 29.37
C VAL A 117 -23.66 -28.47 28.01
N ARG A 118 -23.40 -27.16 28.00
CA ARG A 118 -23.00 -26.43 26.80
C ARG A 118 -21.69 -27.01 26.27
N LYS A 119 -21.71 -27.54 25.05
CA LYS A 119 -20.47 -27.82 24.32
C LYS A 119 -19.74 -26.50 24.10
N VAL A 120 -18.53 -26.42 24.64
CA VAL A 120 -17.62 -25.30 24.42
C VAL A 120 -17.04 -25.43 23.01
N CYS A 121 -17.64 -24.71 22.07
CA CYS A 121 -16.93 -24.24 20.89
C CYS A 121 -16.60 -22.78 21.19
N ASP A 122 -15.31 -22.46 21.31
CA ASP A 122 -14.87 -21.11 21.71
C ASP A 122 -15.42 -20.05 20.76
N SER A 123 -16.04 -19.02 21.34
CA SER A 123 -16.47 -17.84 20.60
C SER A 123 -15.24 -17.06 20.16
N ASP A 124 -15.03 -16.96 18.84
CA ASP A 124 -13.99 -16.07 18.31
C ASP A 124 -14.25 -14.64 18.82
N PRO A 125 -13.30 -14.00 19.54
CA PRO A 125 -13.51 -12.71 20.19
C PRO A 125 -13.78 -11.56 19.21
N ARG A 126 -13.62 -11.80 17.89
CA ARG A 126 -13.93 -10.86 16.81
C ARG A 126 -15.40 -10.89 16.39
N VAL A 127 -16.18 -11.86 16.86
CA VAL A 127 -17.60 -11.99 16.51
C VAL A 127 -18.49 -11.46 17.64
N SER A 128 -19.25 -10.41 17.35
CA SER A 128 -20.31 -9.88 18.22
C SER A 128 -21.69 -10.37 17.79
N TYR A 129 -22.68 -10.28 18.70
CA TYR A 129 -24.07 -10.56 18.40
C TYR A 129 -24.93 -9.37 18.83
N GLU A 130 -25.51 -8.66 17.85
CA GLU A 130 -26.36 -7.49 18.09
C GLU A 130 -27.59 -7.53 17.19
N GLY A 131 -28.75 -7.14 17.72
CA GLY A 131 -29.97 -6.94 16.93
C GLY A 131 -30.43 -8.17 16.13
N GLY A 132 -30.18 -9.38 16.64
CA GLY A 132 -30.55 -10.64 15.98
C GLY A 132 -29.56 -11.12 14.91
N LYS A 133 -28.31 -10.62 14.91
CA LYS A 133 -27.32 -10.89 13.87
C LYS A 133 -25.94 -11.11 14.48
N TYR A 134 -25.22 -12.09 13.93
CA TYR A 134 -23.79 -12.25 14.17
C TYR A 134 -23.02 -11.29 13.25
N MET A 135 -22.06 -10.56 13.81
CA MET A 135 -21.26 -9.57 13.09
C MET A 135 -19.78 -9.77 13.42
N ALA A 136 -18.91 -9.57 12.44
CA ALA A 136 -17.46 -9.52 12.64
C ALA A 136 -16.84 -8.45 11.75
N GLU A 137 -15.70 -7.93 12.18
CA GLU A 137 -14.86 -7.05 11.39
C GLU A 137 -13.50 -7.67 11.17
N ILE A 138 -13.01 -7.58 9.93
CA ILE A 138 -11.65 -8.00 9.57
C ILE A 138 -10.92 -6.89 8.80
N TYR A 139 -9.75 -6.52 9.30
CA TYR A 139 -8.83 -5.63 8.59
C TYR A 139 -8.26 -6.37 7.37
N VAL A 140 -8.41 -5.77 6.19
CA VAL A 140 -7.79 -6.24 4.95
C VAL A 140 -7.26 -5.03 4.17
N PRO A 141 -5.96 -5.02 3.79
CA PRO A 141 -5.39 -3.92 3.02
C PRO A 141 -6.14 -3.65 1.73
N SER A 142 -6.29 -2.37 1.38
CA SER A 142 -7.08 -1.93 0.21
C SER A 142 -6.60 -2.51 -1.13
N ALA A 143 -5.32 -2.88 -1.22
CA ALA A 143 -4.74 -3.59 -2.36
C ALA A 143 -5.41 -4.95 -2.65
N PHE A 144 -5.93 -5.63 -1.63
CA PHE A 144 -6.54 -6.96 -1.75
C PHE A 144 -8.06 -6.94 -1.91
N HIS A 145 -8.73 -5.81 -1.66
CA HIS A 145 -10.18 -5.67 -1.87
C HIS A 145 -10.61 -6.10 -3.29
N GLY A 146 -9.78 -5.79 -4.30
CA GLY A 146 -10.03 -6.22 -5.68
C GLY A 146 -10.01 -7.73 -5.89
N LYS A 147 -9.14 -8.48 -5.18
CA LYS A 147 -9.08 -9.94 -5.22
C LYS A 147 -10.30 -10.56 -4.50
N LEU A 148 -10.69 -10.02 -3.33
CA LEU A 148 -11.90 -10.45 -2.60
C LEU A 148 -13.20 -10.18 -3.37
N ILE A 149 -13.30 -9.07 -4.09
CA ILE A 149 -14.45 -8.78 -4.96
C ILE A 149 -14.47 -9.73 -6.16
N GLY A 150 -13.34 -9.92 -6.82
CA GLY A 150 -13.22 -10.75 -8.03
C GLY A 150 -13.89 -10.12 -9.26
N MET A 151 -13.75 -10.77 -10.42
CA MET A 151 -14.27 -10.23 -11.68
C MET A 151 -15.79 -10.09 -11.63
N ARG A 152 -16.31 -8.87 -11.87
CA ARG A 152 -17.75 -8.51 -11.76
C ARG A 152 -18.39 -8.83 -10.39
N GLY A 153 -17.59 -8.98 -9.33
CA GLY A 153 -18.08 -9.35 -8.01
C GLY A 153 -18.33 -10.84 -7.80
N ALA A 154 -17.80 -11.72 -8.67
CA ALA A 154 -18.05 -13.16 -8.60
C ALA A 154 -17.53 -13.80 -7.30
N MET A 155 -16.29 -13.51 -6.89
CA MET A 155 -15.70 -14.07 -5.66
C MET A 155 -16.48 -13.62 -4.42
N ARG A 156 -16.89 -12.34 -4.35
CA ARG A 156 -17.72 -11.87 -3.23
C ARG A 156 -19.05 -12.62 -3.15
N ARG A 157 -19.72 -12.84 -4.28
CA ARG A 157 -20.98 -13.61 -4.31
C ARG A 157 -20.77 -15.06 -3.89
N GLU A 158 -19.72 -15.71 -4.38
CA GLU A 158 -19.37 -17.08 -3.97
C GLU A 158 -19.15 -17.17 -2.45
N LEU A 159 -18.45 -16.19 -1.86
CA LEU A 159 -18.28 -16.10 -0.40
C LEU A 159 -19.62 -15.88 0.31
N GLU A 160 -20.41 -14.88 -0.13
CA GLU A 160 -21.72 -14.54 0.47
C GLU A 160 -22.71 -15.73 0.39
N GLU A 161 -22.76 -16.44 -0.75
CA GLU A 161 -23.63 -17.60 -1.00
C GLU A 161 -23.17 -18.85 -0.25
N SER A 162 -21.86 -19.19 -0.27
CA SER A 162 -21.34 -20.42 0.36
C SER A 162 -21.19 -20.35 1.88
N THR A 163 -21.29 -19.15 2.47
CA THR A 163 -21.22 -18.94 3.93
C THR A 163 -22.52 -18.39 4.52
N GLU A 164 -23.52 -18.03 3.71
CA GLU A 164 -24.76 -17.36 4.15
C GLU A 164 -24.47 -16.09 4.97
N CYS A 165 -23.46 -15.34 4.52
CA CYS A 165 -23.01 -14.08 5.09
C CYS A 165 -23.20 -12.94 4.08
N ARG A 166 -23.22 -11.71 4.57
CA ARG A 166 -23.20 -10.50 3.77
C ARG A 166 -21.92 -9.72 4.03
N LEU A 167 -21.24 -9.31 2.96
CA LEU A 167 -19.92 -8.68 3.01
C LEU A 167 -19.99 -7.20 2.61
N THR A 168 -19.68 -6.31 3.56
CA THR A 168 -19.50 -4.88 3.29
C THR A 168 -18.01 -4.58 3.14
N ILE A 169 -17.55 -4.46 1.89
CA ILE A 169 -16.18 -4.07 1.57
C ILE A 169 -16.15 -2.55 1.29
N PRO A 170 -15.24 -1.78 1.91
CA PRO A 170 -15.09 -0.34 1.65
C PRO A 170 -14.88 -0.01 0.17
N ARG A 171 -15.37 1.15 -0.28
CA ARG A 171 -15.14 1.61 -1.66
C ARG A 171 -13.70 2.13 -1.80
N LYS A 172 -13.17 2.16 -3.03
CA LYS A 172 -11.86 2.76 -3.32
C LYS A 172 -11.79 4.19 -2.78
N GLY A 173 -10.86 4.44 -1.87
CA GLY A 173 -10.67 5.74 -1.19
C GLY A 173 -11.44 5.92 0.12
N GLN A 174 -12.21 4.92 0.57
CA GLN A 174 -12.75 4.85 1.93
C GLN A 174 -11.82 3.98 2.80
N THR A 175 -11.56 4.44 4.02
CA THR A 175 -10.90 3.65 5.07
C THR A 175 -11.93 2.88 5.89
N GLY A 176 -11.53 1.74 6.45
CA GLY A 176 -12.38 0.89 7.29
C GLY A 176 -12.10 -0.60 7.13
N ASN A 177 -12.60 -1.39 8.08
CA ASN A 177 -12.56 -2.85 8.02
C ASN A 177 -13.59 -3.40 7.02
N ILE A 178 -13.45 -4.68 6.66
CA ILE A 178 -14.52 -5.42 6.00
C ILE A 178 -15.49 -5.92 7.06
N GLU A 179 -16.75 -5.53 6.97
CA GLU A 179 -17.80 -6.03 7.86
C GLU A 179 -18.42 -7.31 7.28
N ILE A 180 -18.58 -8.32 8.14
CA ILE A 180 -19.22 -9.60 7.86
C ILE A 180 -20.47 -9.69 8.73
N LYS A 181 -21.64 -9.99 8.15
CA LYS A 181 -22.91 -10.11 8.90
C LYS A 181 -23.69 -11.35 8.48
N SER A 182 -24.16 -12.15 9.44
CA SER A 182 -25.09 -13.27 9.19
C SER A 182 -26.26 -13.26 10.19
N PHE A 183 -27.39 -13.77 9.74
CA PHE A 183 -28.58 -14.03 10.55
C PHE A 183 -28.70 -15.51 10.95
N VAL A 184 -27.84 -16.38 10.40
CA VAL A 184 -27.97 -17.84 10.50
C VAL A 184 -27.30 -18.37 11.76
N GLY A 185 -26.01 -18.03 11.97
CA GLY A 185 -25.24 -18.54 13.10
C GLY A 185 -23.83 -17.97 13.19
N LEU A 186 -23.18 -18.26 14.33
CA LEU A 186 -21.78 -17.94 14.59
C LEU A 186 -20.83 -18.64 13.60
N GLU A 187 -21.06 -19.94 13.36
CA GLU A 187 -20.22 -20.78 12.47
C GLU A 187 -20.14 -20.23 11.03
N ASN A 188 -21.22 -19.61 10.54
CA ASN A 188 -21.28 -18.99 9.24
C ASN A 188 -20.29 -17.81 9.14
N VAL A 189 -20.27 -16.94 10.16
CA VAL A 189 -19.37 -15.79 10.23
C VAL A 189 -17.92 -16.25 10.40
N GLN A 190 -17.66 -17.26 11.24
CA GLN A 190 -16.32 -17.86 11.39
C GLN A 190 -15.81 -18.46 10.08
N ARG A 191 -16.60 -19.30 9.40
CA ARG A 191 -16.26 -19.88 8.08
C ARG A 191 -16.01 -18.80 7.01
N CYS A 192 -16.69 -17.65 7.13
CA CYS A 192 -16.46 -16.51 6.25
C CYS A 192 -15.15 -15.77 6.56
N LEU A 193 -14.82 -15.56 7.84
CA LEU A 193 -13.52 -15.05 8.30
C LEU A 193 -12.37 -15.92 7.78
N ASP A 194 -12.41 -17.22 8.07
CA ASP A 194 -11.36 -18.19 7.67
C ASP A 194 -11.11 -18.15 6.16
N ARG A 195 -12.17 -18.10 5.35
CA ARG A 195 -12.07 -18.09 3.88
C ARG A 195 -11.54 -16.76 3.35
N ILE A 196 -11.84 -15.63 4.01
CA ILE A 196 -11.23 -14.33 3.70
C ILE A 196 -9.75 -14.33 4.08
N GLU A 197 -9.37 -14.87 5.24
CA GLU A 197 -7.98 -14.97 5.68
C GLU A 197 -7.14 -15.83 4.74
N LEU A 198 -7.64 -16.99 4.32
CA LEU A 198 -6.98 -17.84 3.32
C LEU A 198 -6.78 -17.12 1.98
N LEU A 199 -7.79 -16.39 1.50
CA LEU A 199 -7.69 -15.59 0.27
C LEU A 199 -6.66 -14.45 0.41
N VAL A 200 -6.59 -13.79 1.57
CA VAL A 200 -5.59 -12.74 1.86
C VAL A 200 -4.19 -13.33 1.99
N ALA A 201 -4.02 -14.49 2.63
CA ALA A 201 -2.73 -15.18 2.77
C ALA A 201 -2.16 -15.57 1.39
N GLU A 202 -2.97 -16.19 0.53
CA GLU A 202 -2.56 -16.51 -0.85
C GLU A 202 -2.34 -15.25 -1.69
N ALA A 203 -3.14 -14.20 -1.45
CA ALA A 203 -2.95 -12.91 -2.10
C ALA A 203 -1.63 -12.22 -1.73
N ARG A 204 -1.16 -12.36 -0.47
CA ARG A 204 0.15 -11.90 0.01
C ARG A 204 1.29 -12.75 -0.54
N ARG A 205 1.17 -14.09 -0.54
CA ARG A 205 2.17 -15.02 -1.09
C ARG A 205 2.49 -14.73 -2.57
N THR A 206 1.51 -14.21 -3.31
CA THR A 206 1.62 -13.82 -4.73
C THR A 206 1.89 -12.32 -4.95
N ALA A 207 2.03 -11.51 -3.88
CA ALA A 207 2.27 -10.08 -3.97
C ALA A 207 3.78 -9.76 -4.04
N PRO A 208 4.19 -8.72 -4.80
CA PRO A 208 5.58 -8.26 -4.80
C PRO A 208 5.98 -7.74 -3.41
N LEU A 209 7.27 -7.87 -3.09
CA LEU A 209 7.86 -7.22 -1.92
C LEU A 209 7.78 -5.69 -2.06
N THR A 210 7.50 -5.01 -0.95
CA THR A 210 7.15 -3.58 -0.94
C THR A 210 8.14 -2.72 -0.17
N HIS A 211 8.72 -3.30 0.88
CA HIS A 211 9.61 -2.64 1.83
C HIS A 211 10.68 -3.63 2.30
N PHE A 212 11.73 -3.12 2.93
CA PHE A 212 12.69 -3.92 3.70
C PHE A 212 13.25 -3.10 4.87
N VAL A 213 13.81 -3.82 5.84
CA VAL A 213 14.56 -3.29 6.98
C VAL A 213 16.04 -3.51 6.70
N SER A 214 16.87 -2.50 6.96
CA SER A 214 18.30 -2.55 6.67
C SER A 214 19.18 -1.82 7.67
N VAL A 215 20.37 -2.36 7.91
CA VAL A 215 21.46 -1.68 8.63
C VAL A 215 22.39 -1.03 7.60
N PRO A 216 22.62 0.29 7.62
CA PRO A 216 23.52 0.95 6.68
C PRO A 216 24.98 0.58 6.97
N CYS A 217 25.75 0.29 5.92
CA CYS A 217 27.19 0.01 5.99
C CYS A 217 28.04 1.15 5.40
N SER A 218 27.41 2.27 5.02
CA SER A 218 28.00 3.36 4.25
C SER A 218 28.88 4.29 5.11
N SER A 219 29.83 3.72 5.86
CA SER A 219 30.88 4.51 6.54
C SER A 219 31.81 5.14 5.48
N PRO A 220 32.50 6.26 5.78
CA PRO A 220 33.43 6.86 4.81
C PRO A 220 34.56 5.91 4.39
N GLU A 221 35.02 5.05 5.31
CA GLU A 221 35.99 3.98 5.03
C GLU A 221 35.41 2.98 4.01
N VAL A 222 34.23 2.44 4.28
CA VAL A 222 33.58 1.43 3.43
C VAL A 222 33.19 1.99 2.06
N ILE A 223 32.72 3.23 1.99
CA ILE A 223 32.47 3.93 0.71
C ILE A 223 33.77 4.05 -0.10
N HIS A 224 34.87 4.43 0.54
CA HIS A 224 36.15 4.61 -0.17
C HIS A 224 36.71 3.28 -0.67
N ALA A 225 36.75 2.25 0.18
CA ALA A 225 37.20 0.91 -0.23
C ALA A 225 36.30 0.30 -1.31
N PHE A 226 34.97 0.54 -1.25
CA PHE A 226 34.05 0.10 -2.30
C PHE A 226 34.31 0.76 -3.66
N GLU A 227 34.55 2.09 -3.69
CA GLU A 227 34.90 2.77 -4.95
C GLU A 227 36.26 2.31 -5.47
N MET A 228 37.26 2.09 -4.58
CA MET A 228 38.55 1.52 -4.97
C MET A 228 38.41 0.10 -5.56
N PHE A 229 37.58 -0.76 -4.97
CA PHE A 229 37.23 -2.08 -5.52
C PHE A 229 36.57 -1.97 -6.90
N LYS A 230 35.60 -1.05 -7.06
CA LYS A 230 34.91 -0.80 -8.33
C LYS A 230 35.87 -0.36 -9.43
N GLU A 231 36.74 0.62 -9.16
CA GLU A 231 37.74 1.07 -10.14
C GLU A 231 38.73 -0.04 -10.48
N ALA A 232 39.13 -0.87 -9.51
CA ALA A 232 40.00 -2.02 -9.75
C ALA A 232 39.36 -3.09 -10.64
N VAL A 233 38.08 -3.43 -10.41
CA VAL A 233 37.31 -4.35 -11.27
C VAL A 233 37.13 -3.78 -12.68
N MET A 234 36.80 -2.49 -12.81
CA MET A 234 36.64 -1.82 -14.11
C MET A 234 37.96 -1.76 -14.90
N GLY A 235 39.09 -1.60 -14.23
CA GLY A 235 40.42 -1.53 -14.85
C GLY A 235 41.08 -2.88 -15.18
N ASN A 236 40.55 -4.01 -14.70
CA ASN A 236 41.18 -5.32 -14.83
C ASN A 236 40.80 -6.02 -16.15
N GLU A 237 41.73 -6.04 -17.11
CA GLU A 237 41.52 -6.64 -18.45
C GLU A 237 41.23 -8.15 -18.43
N ARG A 238 41.51 -8.87 -17.32
CA ARG A 238 41.17 -10.29 -17.16
C ARG A 238 39.67 -10.52 -16.97
N ILE A 239 38.95 -9.50 -16.52
CA ILE A 239 37.52 -9.57 -16.25
C ILE A 239 36.75 -9.35 -17.57
N PRO A 240 35.78 -10.21 -17.92
CA PRO A 240 35.00 -10.07 -19.15
C PRO A 240 34.33 -8.68 -19.28
N GLU A 241 34.21 -8.18 -20.51
CA GLU A 241 33.71 -6.82 -20.78
C GLU A 241 32.26 -6.64 -20.32
N GLU A 242 31.44 -7.69 -20.41
CA GLU A 242 30.08 -7.74 -19.89
C GLU A 242 29.98 -7.60 -18.37
N SER A 243 31.03 -8.00 -17.64
CA SER A 243 31.13 -7.91 -16.18
C SER A 243 31.74 -6.58 -15.73
N ARG A 244 32.56 -5.94 -16.57
CA ARG A 244 33.06 -4.57 -16.41
C ARG A 244 32.01 -3.51 -16.77
N ASN A 245 30.82 -3.65 -16.20
CA ASN A 245 29.70 -2.73 -16.39
C ASN A 245 29.43 -1.93 -15.10
N PRO A 246 29.56 -0.59 -15.10
CA PRO A 246 29.32 0.23 -13.91
C PRO A 246 27.85 0.19 -13.43
N GLU A 247 26.89 -0.14 -14.29
CA GLU A 247 25.47 -0.27 -13.91
C GLU A 247 25.18 -1.51 -13.04
N LEU A 248 26.11 -2.47 -12.98
CA LEU A 248 25.99 -3.62 -12.09
C LEU A 248 26.24 -3.24 -10.62
N PHE A 249 26.99 -2.17 -10.33
CA PHE A 249 27.43 -1.83 -8.98
C PHE A 249 26.32 -1.15 -8.15
N THR A 250 26.30 -1.45 -6.85
CA THR A 250 25.50 -0.71 -5.87
C THR A 250 26.01 0.75 -5.78
N ALA A 251 25.12 1.73 -5.73
CA ALA A 251 25.55 3.12 -5.45
C ALA A 251 26.12 3.22 -4.02
N PRO A 252 27.27 3.86 -3.76
CA PRO A 252 27.96 3.77 -2.46
C PRO A 252 27.11 4.20 -1.24
N ILE A 253 26.28 5.24 -1.40
CA ILE A 253 25.35 5.69 -0.35
C ILE A 253 24.19 4.72 -0.07
N LYS A 254 24.07 3.64 -0.86
CA LYS A 254 23.08 2.56 -0.71
C LYS A 254 23.71 1.26 -0.19
N LEU A 255 24.95 1.27 0.28
CA LEU A 255 25.58 0.10 0.88
C LEU A 255 24.93 -0.21 2.25
N HIS A 256 24.34 -1.41 2.37
CA HIS A 256 23.57 -1.84 3.54
C HIS A 256 23.48 -3.36 3.65
N ILE A 257 23.19 -3.85 4.86
CA ILE A 257 22.72 -5.21 5.14
C ILE A 257 21.20 -5.24 5.03
N THR A 258 20.64 -6.15 4.25
CA THR A 258 19.20 -6.44 4.30
C THR A 258 18.90 -7.38 5.48
N VAL A 259 18.10 -6.92 6.44
CA VAL A 259 17.72 -7.70 7.64
C VAL A 259 16.47 -8.52 7.38
N CYS A 260 15.47 -7.91 6.76
CA CYS A 260 14.13 -8.48 6.61
C CYS A 260 13.39 -7.81 5.44
N VAL A 261 12.64 -8.59 4.65
CA VAL A 261 11.77 -8.07 3.57
C VAL A 261 10.29 -8.08 3.99
N LEU A 262 9.52 -7.12 3.50
CA LEU A 262 8.20 -6.77 4.05
C LEU A 262 7.10 -6.57 2.99
N TRP A 263 5.88 -6.93 3.40
CA TRP A 263 4.61 -6.81 2.68
C TRP A 263 3.70 -5.81 3.39
N LEU A 264 3.83 -4.53 3.03
CA LEU A 264 3.08 -3.42 3.59
C LEU A 264 2.38 -2.68 2.45
N PHE A 265 1.05 -2.75 2.42
CA PHE A 265 0.23 -2.30 1.30
C PHE A 265 -0.52 -0.99 1.59
N ASP A 266 -0.53 -0.53 2.84
CA ASP A 266 -1.04 0.77 3.27
C ASP A 266 -0.29 1.32 4.51
N ASP A 267 -0.75 2.45 5.05
CA ASP A 267 -0.14 3.13 6.19
C ASP A 267 -0.39 2.42 7.53
N GLU A 268 -1.41 1.56 7.63
CA GLU A 268 -1.71 0.79 8.84
C GLU A 268 -0.70 -0.35 9.01
N GLU A 269 -0.34 -1.03 7.92
CA GLU A 269 0.73 -2.04 7.96
C GLU A 269 2.12 -1.42 8.16
N GLN A 270 2.39 -0.25 7.57
CA GLN A 270 3.63 0.51 7.84
C GLN A 270 3.72 0.87 9.32
N LYS A 271 2.64 1.37 9.92
CA LYS A 271 2.58 1.66 11.36
C LYS A 271 2.78 0.38 12.18
N LYS A 272 2.07 -0.70 11.87
CA LYS A 272 2.22 -2.01 12.55
C LYS A 272 3.66 -2.52 12.50
N ALA A 273 4.32 -2.42 11.35
CA ALA A 273 5.73 -2.83 11.21
C ALA A 273 6.67 -1.94 12.05
N ALA A 274 6.45 -0.62 12.06
CA ALA A 274 7.18 0.30 12.92
C ALA A 274 6.95 -0.02 14.42
N ASP A 275 5.70 -0.20 14.85
CA ASP A 275 5.30 -0.52 16.23
C ASP A 275 5.89 -1.87 16.70
N VAL A 276 5.98 -2.88 15.82
CA VAL A 276 6.60 -4.18 16.13
C VAL A 276 8.08 -4.04 16.43
N ILE A 277 8.84 -3.36 15.57
CA ILE A 277 10.29 -3.21 15.78
C ILE A 277 10.57 -2.21 16.91
N THR A 278 9.63 -1.30 17.17
CA THR A 278 9.60 -0.43 18.36
C THR A 278 9.50 -1.24 19.64
N GLY A 279 8.56 -2.19 19.70
CA GLY A 279 8.45 -3.12 20.83
C GLY A 279 9.71 -3.97 21.05
N CYS A 280 10.56 -4.14 20.03
CA CYS A 280 11.82 -4.88 20.14
C CYS A 280 12.97 -4.04 20.73
N ARG A 281 12.83 -2.71 20.90
CA ARG A 281 13.94 -1.82 21.26
C ARG A 281 14.67 -2.23 22.54
N GLU A 282 13.96 -2.62 23.59
CA GLU A 282 14.58 -3.05 24.86
C GLU A 282 15.33 -4.38 24.72
N GLU A 283 14.74 -5.36 24.04
CA GLU A 283 15.35 -6.66 23.76
C GLU A 283 16.61 -6.51 22.87
N ILE A 284 16.55 -5.62 21.86
CA ILE A 284 17.70 -5.25 21.03
C ILE A 284 18.79 -4.62 21.90
N ILE A 285 18.46 -3.62 22.70
CA ILE A 285 19.40 -2.92 23.58
C ILE A 285 20.03 -3.87 24.62
N ALA A 286 19.33 -4.91 25.06
CA ALA A 286 19.85 -5.95 25.94
C ALA A 286 20.77 -6.95 25.22
N SER A 287 20.50 -7.26 23.94
CA SER A 287 21.34 -8.12 23.09
C SER A 287 22.65 -7.48 22.63
N LEU A 288 22.72 -6.14 22.61
CA LEU A 288 23.88 -5.39 22.14
C LEU A 288 24.88 -5.06 23.27
N PRO A 289 26.20 -5.22 23.03
CA PRO A 289 27.27 -4.79 23.93
C PRO A 289 27.08 -3.35 24.43
N HIS A 290 27.52 -3.10 25.67
CA HIS A 290 27.48 -1.76 26.28
C HIS A 290 28.51 -0.79 25.68
N VAL A 291 29.58 -1.32 25.10
CA VAL A 291 30.64 -0.55 24.42
C VAL A 291 30.36 -0.59 22.91
N PRO A 292 30.55 0.51 22.17
CA PRO A 292 30.50 0.47 20.71
C PRO A 292 31.46 -0.59 20.17
N TYR A 293 31.01 -1.38 19.20
CA TYR A 293 31.81 -2.42 18.58
C TYR A 293 31.89 -2.21 17.07
N GLU A 294 33.01 -2.62 16.49
CA GLU A 294 33.25 -2.53 15.06
C GLU A 294 32.76 -3.80 14.37
N VAL A 295 32.18 -3.63 13.20
CA VAL A 295 31.74 -4.70 12.31
C VAL A 295 32.54 -4.58 11.03
N GLU A 296 33.31 -5.62 10.74
CA GLU A 296 34.13 -5.73 9.53
C GLU A 296 33.26 -6.16 8.34
N VAL A 297 33.54 -5.57 7.17
CA VAL A 297 33.02 -6.04 5.89
C VAL A 297 34.20 -6.57 5.07
N ASN A 298 34.21 -7.87 4.80
CA ASN A 298 35.36 -8.53 4.20
C ASN A 298 35.00 -9.60 3.15
N GLY A 299 35.93 -9.76 2.22
CA GLY A 299 35.86 -10.69 1.10
C GLY A 299 34.79 -10.35 0.07
N VAL A 300 34.83 -11.10 -1.02
CA VAL A 300 33.82 -11.06 -2.09
C VAL A 300 33.28 -12.46 -2.28
N GLU A 301 31.99 -12.65 -2.02
CA GLU A 301 31.30 -13.93 -2.06
C GLU A 301 30.08 -13.88 -3.01
N THR A 302 29.50 -15.03 -3.34
CA THR A 302 28.27 -15.16 -4.14
C THR A 302 27.35 -16.27 -3.60
N TRP A 303 26.07 -16.22 -3.99
CA TRP A 303 25.07 -17.25 -3.68
C TRP A 303 24.93 -18.32 -4.76
N GLU A 304 25.57 -18.13 -5.91
CA GLU A 304 25.47 -19.01 -7.08
C GLU A 304 26.68 -20.00 -7.12
N ASP A 305 26.42 -21.28 -7.40
CA ASP A 305 27.46 -22.34 -7.42
C ASP A 305 28.43 -22.24 -8.62
N ASP A 306 28.03 -21.50 -9.66
CA ASP A 306 28.78 -21.29 -10.91
C ASP A 306 29.32 -19.85 -10.96
N PRO A 307 30.63 -19.63 -10.74
CA PRO A 307 31.24 -18.31 -10.74
C PRO A 307 31.12 -17.56 -12.09
N SER A 308 30.91 -18.25 -13.20
CA SER A 308 30.71 -17.64 -14.52
C SER A 308 29.25 -17.24 -14.80
N ASN A 309 28.31 -17.57 -13.90
CA ASN A 309 26.88 -17.36 -14.08
C ASN A 309 26.23 -16.73 -12.84
N VAL A 310 26.87 -15.67 -12.34
CA VAL A 310 26.51 -14.99 -11.10
C VAL A 310 25.48 -13.89 -11.35
N LYS A 311 24.54 -13.73 -10.40
CA LYS A 311 23.54 -12.65 -10.41
C LYS A 311 23.76 -11.62 -9.32
N VAL A 312 24.42 -12.01 -8.22
CA VAL A 312 24.77 -11.16 -7.08
C VAL A 312 26.16 -11.53 -6.57
N ILE A 313 27.03 -10.53 -6.39
CA ILE A 313 28.18 -10.64 -5.50
C ILE A 313 28.03 -9.67 -4.32
N TYR A 314 28.57 -10.06 -3.17
CA TYR A 314 28.41 -9.32 -1.93
C TYR A 314 29.66 -9.40 -1.04
N GLY A 315 29.82 -8.41 -0.17
CA GLY A 315 30.80 -8.41 0.91
C GLY A 315 30.28 -9.23 2.09
N GLY A 316 31.12 -10.13 2.60
CA GLY A 316 30.83 -10.93 3.79
C GLY A 316 30.82 -10.07 5.06
N ILE A 317 29.93 -10.41 5.99
CA ILE A 317 29.80 -9.72 7.28
C ILE A 317 29.59 -10.78 8.38
N ARG A 318 30.47 -10.79 9.39
CA ARG A 318 30.44 -11.77 10.48
C ARG A 318 30.53 -11.04 11.82
N SER A 319 29.42 -11.00 12.56
CA SER A 319 29.35 -10.37 13.88
C SER A 319 28.19 -10.97 14.68
N GLU A 320 28.49 -11.68 15.76
CA GLU A 320 27.49 -12.34 16.61
C GLU A 320 26.49 -11.36 17.25
N PRO A 321 26.90 -10.21 17.83
CA PRO A 321 25.93 -9.23 18.36
C PRO A 321 24.97 -8.67 17.30
N LEU A 322 25.48 -8.42 16.09
CA LEU A 322 24.67 -7.91 14.98
C LEU A 322 23.74 -9.00 14.43
N GLN A 323 24.20 -10.25 14.38
CA GLN A 323 23.40 -11.41 13.99
C GLN A 323 22.20 -11.59 14.92
N ASN A 324 22.43 -11.55 16.24
CA ASN A 324 21.39 -11.66 17.26
C ASN A 324 20.33 -10.56 17.14
N MET A 325 20.75 -9.31 16.91
CA MET A 325 19.84 -8.19 16.65
C MET A 325 19.01 -8.41 15.37
N CYS A 326 19.66 -8.80 14.27
CA CYS A 326 19.01 -9.02 12.97
C CYS A 326 17.97 -10.16 13.05
N ASP A 327 18.33 -11.27 13.70
CA ASP A 327 17.46 -12.43 13.88
C ASP A 327 16.24 -12.12 14.76
N LEU A 328 16.43 -11.37 15.85
CA LEU A 328 15.34 -10.89 16.70
C LEU A 328 14.35 -10.00 15.91
N ILE A 329 14.86 -9.02 15.16
CA ILE A 329 14.04 -8.12 14.33
C ILE A 329 13.25 -8.91 13.28
N ARG A 330 13.90 -9.81 12.53
CA ARG A 330 13.21 -10.63 11.52
C ARG A 330 12.15 -11.52 12.17
N LYS A 331 12.49 -12.22 13.26
CA LYS A 331 11.56 -13.12 13.97
C LYS A 331 10.29 -12.40 14.41
N LYS A 332 10.41 -11.21 15.00
CA LYS A 332 9.25 -10.42 15.47
C LYS A 332 8.39 -9.90 14.31
N LEU A 333 9.01 -9.49 13.19
CA LEU A 333 8.30 -9.08 11.98
C LEU A 333 7.56 -10.22 11.26
N VAL A 334 8.15 -11.43 11.27
CA VAL A 334 7.48 -12.63 10.73
C VAL A 334 6.31 -13.04 11.62
N ILE A 335 6.49 -13.07 12.95
CA ILE A 335 5.39 -13.35 13.91
C ILE A 335 4.26 -12.33 13.78
N ALA A 336 4.56 -11.06 13.51
CA ALA A 336 3.57 -10.02 13.26
C ALA A 336 2.83 -10.13 11.92
N GLY A 337 3.22 -11.07 11.04
CA GLY A 337 2.58 -11.31 9.74
C GLY A 337 2.86 -10.24 8.67
N VAL A 338 3.85 -9.37 8.89
CA VAL A 338 4.25 -8.31 7.93
C VAL A 338 5.44 -8.72 7.04
N SER A 339 6.04 -9.88 7.31
CA SER A 339 7.15 -10.48 6.55
C SER A 339 6.80 -11.92 6.15
N PRO A 340 7.34 -12.45 5.02
CA PRO A 340 7.14 -13.85 4.64
C PRO A 340 7.70 -14.83 5.70
N SER A 341 6.89 -15.82 6.10
CA SER A 341 7.30 -16.89 7.02
C SER A 341 8.13 -18.01 6.37
N LYS A 342 8.25 -18.00 5.03
CA LYS A 342 9.04 -18.96 4.26
C LYS A 342 9.79 -18.27 3.14
N GLU A 343 11.06 -18.61 2.94
CA GLU A 343 11.90 -18.18 1.83
C GLU A 343 12.56 -19.41 1.19
N LYS A 344 12.37 -19.61 -0.13
CA LYS A 344 12.92 -20.75 -0.88
C LYS A 344 12.79 -22.11 -0.14
N SER A 345 11.60 -22.44 0.35
CA SER A 345 11.26 -23.61 1.20
C SER A 345 11.78 -23.64 2.65
N ILE A 346 12.69 -22.74 3.04
CA ILE A 346 13.22 -22.64 4.40
C ILE A 346 12.29 -21.75 5.26
N SER A 347 12.10 -22.11 6.53
CA SER A 347 11.39 -21.29 7.52
C SER A 347 12.23 -20.06 7.90
N THR A 348 11.68 -18.86 7.74
CA THR A 348 12.37 -17.61 8.13
C THR A 348 12.37 -17.36 9.63
N LEU A 349 11.63 -18.17 10.40
CA LEU A 349 11.63 -18.17 11.87
C LEU A 349 12.80 -18.96 12.46
N ASP A 350 13.23 -20.01 11.78
CA ASP A 350 14.18 -21.01 12.29
C ASP A 350 15.58 -20.90 11.63
N SER A 351 15.69 -20.19 10.52
CA SER A 351 16.97 -19.80 9.91
C SER A 351 17.49 -18.46 10.45
N SER A 352 18.81 -18.24 10.46
CA SER A 352 19.43 -16.92 10.74
C SER A 352 19.46 -15.99 9.52
N VAL A 353 19.64 -14.68 9.72
CA VAL A 353 19.77 -13.65 8.68
C VAL A 353 21.12 -13.84 8.01
N ARG A 354 21.11 -14.03 6.70
CA ARG A 354 22.33 -14.10 5.88
C ARG A 354 22.87 -12.69 5.71
N MET A 355 23.65 -12.20 6.67
CA MET A 355 24.18 -10.83 6.66
C MET A 355 25.19 -10.67 5.52
N HIS A 356 24.93 -9.72 4.62
CA HIS A 356 25.79 -9.42 3.48
C HIS A 356 25.58 -7.98 2.99
N MET A 357 26.62 -7.37 2.43
CA MET A 357 26.54 -6.08 1.75
C MET A 357 26.57 -6.30 0.24
N THR A 358 25.46 -6.08 -0.48
CA THR A 358 25.43 -6.27 -1.94
C THR A 358 26.40 -5.32 -2.65
N LEU A 359 27.37 -5.87 -3.41
CA LEU A 359 28.38 -5.10 -4.14
C LEU A 359 27.96 -4.86 -5.59
N MET A 360 27.59 -5.94 -6.30
CA MET A 360 27.07 -5.88 -7.67
C MET A 360 25.86 -6.79 -7.84
N LYS A 361 24.93 -6.40 -8.73
CA LYS A 361 23.69 -7.13 -8.98
C LYS A 361 23.16 -6.93 -10.40
N SER A 362 22.96 -8.04 -11.10
CA SER A 362 22.35 -8.14 -12.45
C SER A 362 21.09 -7.29 -12.67
N THR A 363 20.22 -7.17 -11.66
CA THR A 363 18.96 -6.42 -11.75
C THR A 363 19.12 -4.89 -11.76
N TYR A 364 20.33 -4.36 -11.52
CA TYR A 364 20.59 -2.92 -11.58
C TYR A 364 20.81 -2.45 -13.02
N ALA A 365 21.55 -3.20 -13.83
CA ALA A 365 21.70 -2.97 -15.27
C ALA A 365 20.42 -3.26 -16.06
N SER A 366 19.65 -4.30 -15.70
CA SER A 366 18.33 -4.53 -16.32
C SER A 366 17.31 -5.15 -15.36
N ARG A 367 16.21 -4.45 -15.12
CA ARG A 367 15.07 -4.96 -14.33
C ARG A 367 14.21 -5.98 -15.09
N ASP A 368 13.97 -5.76 -16.39
CA ASP A 368 13.05 -6.59 -17.18
C ASP A 368 13.68 -7.90 -17.65
N LYS A 369 14.99 -7.90 -17.91
CA LYS A 369 15.76 -9.08 -18.36
C LYS A 369 17.16 -9.10 -17.71
N PRO A 370 17.27 -9.29 -16.39
CA PRO A 370 18.56 -9.40 -15.71
C PRO A 370 19.35 -10.57 -16.30
N ARG A 371 20.52 -10.26 -16.85
CA ARG A 371 21.50 -11.27 -17.30
C ARG A 371 22.47 -11.55 -16.16
N ALA A 372 22.89 -12.80 -16.04
CA ALA A 372 24.05 -13.13 -15.22
C ALA A 372 25.32 -12.52 -15.84
N PHE A 373 26.36 -12.39 -15.03
CA PHE A 373 27.68 -11.92 -15.43
C PHE A 373 28.73 -12.89 -14.88
N ASP A 374 29.89 -12.97 -15.55
CA ASP A 374 31.00 -13.79 -15.08
C ASP A 374 31.73 -13.04 -13.96
N ALA A 375 31.77 -13.66 -12.78
CA ALA A 375 32.45 -13.15 -11.62
C ALA A 375 33.65 -14.03 -11.21
N ALA A 376 34.08 -15.00 -12.01
CA ALA A 376 35.11 -15.98 -11.62
C ALA A 376 36.44 -15.29 -11.25
N VAL A 377 36.90 -14.34 -12.06
CA VAL A 377 38.11 -13.56 -11.79
C VAL A 377 37.91 -12.60 -10.60
N ILE A 378 36.70 -12.02 -10.44
CA ILE A 378 36.38 -11.14 -9.31
C ILE A 378 36.43 -11.94 -7.99
N LEU A 379 35.83 -13.12 -7.99
CA LEU A 379 35.74 -14.01 -6.84
C LEU A 379 37.07 -14.65 -6.48
N ASP A 380 38.04 -14.83 -7.39
CA ASP A 380 39.38 -15.31 -7.03
C ASP A 380 40.32 -14.19 -6.59
N GLU A 381 40.42 -13.09 -7.36
CA GLU A 381 41.38 -12.01 -7.07
C GLU A 381 40.97 -11.13 -5.88
N TYR A 382 39.67 -11.06 -5.55
CA TYR A 382 39.16 -10.20 -4.46
C TYR A 382 38.49 -10.98 -3.30
N LYS A 383 38.63 -12.31 -3.22
CA LYS A 383 38.03 -13.14 -2.15
C LYS A 383 38.35 -12.69 -0.72
N ASP A 384 39.53 -12.11 -0.52
CA ASP A 384 40.05 -11.64 0.77
C ASP A 384 40.05 -10.09 0.87
N TYR A 385 39.35 -9.39 -0.04
CA TYR A 385 39.35 -7.93 -0.08
C TYR A 385 38.67 -7.32 1.15
N HIS A 386 39.40 -6.48 1.89
CA HIS A 386 38.89 -5.80 3.07
C HIS A 386 38.19 -4.49 2.68
N PHE A 387 36.87 -4.41 2.90
CA PHE A 387 36.08 -3.21 2.62
C PHE A 387 36.11 -2.20 3.76
N GLY A 388 36.72 -2.51 4.92
CA GLY A 388 36.70 -1.60 6.06
C GLY A 388 35.69 -2.00 7.13
N THR A 389 35.53 -1.10 8.10
CA THR A 389 34.68 -1.30 9.27
C THR A 389 33.57 -0.27 9.36
N PHE A 390 32.55 -0.60 10.15
CA PHE A 390 31.60 0.39 10.64
C PHE A 390 31.26 0.11 12.12
N THR A 391 31.25 1.17 12.92
CA THR A 391 30.94 1.08 14.34
C THR A 391 29.44 1.00 14.57
N ILE A 392 28.98 0.03 15.35
CA ILE A 392 27.62 0.00 15.90
C ILE A 392 27.67 0.52 17.33
N ASN A 393 27.07 1.68 17.54
CA ASN A 393 27.00 2.33 18.85
C ASN A 393 25.57 2.34 19.40
N LYS A 394 25.43 1.79 20.61
CA LYS A 394 24.20 1.76 21.42
C LYS A 394 23.54 3.14 21.58
N ASN A 395 24.34 4.22 21.60
CA ASN A 395 23.89 5.60 21.78
C ASN A 395 23.62 6.34 20.46
N GLN A 396 24.21 5.92 19.33
CA GLN A 396 23.87 6.52 18.01
C GLN A 396 22.45 6.16 17.56
N LEU A 397 21.87 5.13 18.17
CA LEU A 397 20.45 4.80 18.08
C LEU A 397 19.53 5.93 18.61
N ASP A 398 20.04 6.84 19.45
CA ASP A 398 19.28 7.96 20.00
C ASP A 398 19.49 9.26 19.21
N GLU A 399 20.70 9.51 18.70
CA GLU A 399 21.05 10.76 18.00
C GLU A 399 20.62 10.76 16.52
N ALA A 400 20.67 9.60 15.87
CA ALA A 400 20.15 9.43 14.51
C ALA A 400 18.65 9.73 14.41
N VAL A 401 17.89 9.71 15.51
CA VAL A 401 16.43 9.97 15.54
C VAL A 401 16.11 11.46 15.38
N ALA A 402 17.01 12.37 15.77
CA ALA A 402 16.72 13.81 15.83
C ALA A 402 16.75 14.54 14.47
N SER A 403 17.52 14.04 13.49
CA SER A 403 17.82 14.74 12.22
C SER A 403 16.68 14.74 11.18
N TRP A 404 15.61 13.97 11.39
CA TRP A 404 14.68 13.58 10.32
C TRP A 404 13.55 14.58 10.03
N SER A 405 13.44 15.67 10.80
CA SER A 405 12.25 16.53 10.79
C SER A 405 12.27 17.72 9.83
N SER A 406 13.45 18.22 9.41
CA SER A 406 13.54 19.58 8.81
C SER A 406 14.25 19.67 7.45
N THR A 407 15.38 19.00 7.21
CA THR A 407 16.22 19.24 6.02
C THR A 407 15.83 18.42 4.78
N ALA A 408 15.29 17.21 4.95
CA ALA A 408 14.98 16.32 3.82
C ALA A 408 13.72 16.71 3.02
N MET A 409 12.78 17.44 3.64
CA MET A 409 11.53 17.89 3.01
C MET A 409 11.80 18.96 1.94
N THR A 410 12.58 19.98 2.28
CA THR A 410 12.87 21.13 1.40
C THR A 410 13.69 20.71 0.18
N LEU A 411 14.78 19.94 0.40
CA LEU A 411 15.60 19.43 -0.69
C LEU A 411 14.82 18.44 -1.57
N GLY A 412 13.96 17.63 -0.94
CA GLY A 412 13.15 16.61 -1.60
C GLY A 412 12.07 17.15 -2.53
N TYR A 413 11.46 18.27 -2.18
CA TYR A 413 10.45 18.95 -3.02
C TYR A 413 11.08 19.55 -4.28
N VAL A 414 12.24 20.20 -4.14
CA VAL A 414 12.98 20.80 -5.26
C VAL A 414 13.52 19.72 -6.21
N LEU A 415 14.21 18.70 -5.67
CA LEU A 415 14.76 17.61 -6.48
C LEU A 415 13.65 16.77 -7.15
N GLY A 416 12.56 16.47 -6.46
CA GLY A 416 11.44 15.72 -7.04
C GLY A 416 10.72 16.46 -8.17
N THR A 417 10.68 17.79 -8.12
CA THR A 417 10.11 18.62 -9.20
C THR A 417 11.00 18.61 -10.45
N ILE A 418 12.33 18.62 -10.27
CA ILE A 418 13.32 18.60 -11.36
C ILE A 418 13.50 17.18 -11.95
N ALA A 419 13.48 16.15 -11.12
CA ALA A 419 13.50 14.75 -11.56
C ALA A 419 12.19 14.39 -12.28
N GLY A 420 11.04 14.86 -11.76
CA GLY A 420 9.74 14.66 -12.38
C GLY A 420 9.64 15.24 -13.80
N SER A 421 10.12 16.47 -14.02
CA SER A 421 10.13 17.07 -15.36
C SER A 421 11.06 16.33 -16.33
N THR A 422 12.29 16.04 -15.91
CA THR A 422 13.30 15.39 -16.77
C THR A 422 13.02 13.91 -17.06
N TRP A 423 12.40 13.18 -16.13
CA TRP A 423 11.99 11.78 -16.35
C TRP A 423 10.80 11.65 -17.31
N ILE A 424 9.87 12.62 -17.26
CA ILE A 424 8.76 12.75 -18.21
C ILE A 424 9.30 12.99 -19.63
N GLU A 425 10.35 13.81 -19.79
CA GLU A 425 10.96 14.06 -21.11
C GLU A 425 11.75 12.87 -21.67
N ARG A 426 12.44 12.08 -20.82
CA ARG A 426 13.33 11.00 -21.28
C ARG A 426 12.68 9.63 -21.50
N THR A 427 11.51 9.34 -20.92
CA THR A 427 10.92 7.97 -20.96
C THR A 427 9.72 7.79 -21.89
N MET A 428 9.22 8.86 -22.51
CA MET A 428 7.98 8.77 -23.30
C MET A 428 8.22 8.38 -24.76
N GLY A 429 7.86 7.14 -25.09
CA GLY A 429 7.67 6.73 -26.48
C GLY A 429 6.60 7.59 -27.19
N VAL A 430 6.85 7.88 -28.48
CA VAL A 430 6.06 8.81 -29.34
C VAL A 430 4.53 8.61 -29.24
N ARG A 431 4.08 7.37 -29.10
CA ARG A 431 2.65 7.02 -28.99
C ARG A 431 1.99 7.54 -27.72
N THR A 432 2.71 7.53 -26.59
CA THR A 432 2.22 8.03 -25.29
C THR A 432 2.18 9.56 -25.27
N TRP A 433 3.17 10.20 -25.91
CA TRP A 433 3.23 11.65 -26.11
C TRP A 433 2.07 12.16 -26.96
N LEU A 434 1.77 11.49 -28.09
CA LEU A 434 0.59 11.78 -28.91
C LEU A 434 -0.73 11.70 -28.11
N HIS A 435 -0.88 10.70 -27.24
CA HIS A 435 -2.07 10.58 -26.41
C HIS A 435 -2.21 11.72 -25.39
N ARG A 436 -1.10 12.21 -24.82
CA ARG A 436 -1.11 13.37 -23.91
C ARG A 436 -1.32 14.69 -24.64
N ILE A 437 -0.72 14.92 -25.81
CA ILE A 437 -1.03 16.08 -26.65
C ILE A 437 -2.50 16.08 -27.03
N ARG A 438 -3.05 14.93 -27.43
CA ARG A 438 -4.48 14.80 -27.69
C ARG A 438 -5.33 15.13 -26.46
N GLN A 439 -4.91 14.74 -25.25
CA GLN A 439 -5.60 15.12 -24.02
C GLN A 439 -5.51 16.62 -23.73
N VAL A 440 -4.33 17.23 -23.81
CA VAL A 440 -4.14 18.68 -23.65
C VAL A 440 -5.00 19.43 -24.67
N PHE A 441 -4.95 19.05 -25.95
CA PHE A 441 -5.76 19.65 -27.00
C PHE A 441 -7.27 19.51 -26.75
N ILE A 442 -7.75 18.33 -26.31
CA ILE A 442 -9.15 18.12 -25.91
C ILE A 442 -9.51 18.98 -24.70
N PHE A 443 -8.66 19.09 -23.69
CA PHE A 443 -8.92 19.90 -22.49
C PHE A 443 -8.87 21.41 -22.79
N SER A 444 -7.95 21.86 -23.64
CA SER A 444 -7.91 23.24 -24.15
C SER A 444 -9.14 23.56 -24.99
N LEU A 445 -9.59 22.65 -25.85
CA LEU A 445 -10.85 22.80 -26.59
C LEU A 445 -12.07 22.83 -25.65
N LEU A 446 -12.14 21.95 -24.64
CA LEU A 446 -13.23 21.97 -23.66
C LEU A 446 -13.22 23.26 -22.85
N ALA A 447 -12.06 23.67 -22.32
CA ALA A 447 -11.93 24.87 -21.50
C ALA A 447 -12.17 26.15 -22.31
N PHE A 448 -11.79 26.16 -23.60
CA PHE A 448 -12.16 27.23 -24.51
C PHE A 448 -13.68 27.21 -24.72
N ALA A 449 -14.27 26.11 -25.20
CA ALA A 449 -15.70 26.02 -25.48
C ALA A 449 -16.59 26.36 -24.27
N SER A 450 -16.28 25.83 -23.08
CA SER A 450 -17.10 26.02 -21.87
C SER A 450 -17.00 27.43 -21.28
N ASN A 451 -15.82 28.05 -21.31
CA ASN A 451 -15.64 29.39 -20.74
C ASN A 451 -15.89 30.49 -21.78
N PHE A 452 -15.74 30.22 -23.08
CA PHE A 452 -16.01 31.18 -24.15
C PHE A 452 -17.49 31.51 -24.26
N GLU A 453 -18.40 30.54 -24.17
CA GLU A 453 -19.85 30.80 -24.20
C GLU A 453 -20.27 31.78 -23.08
N TYR A 454 -19.87 31.47 -21.84
CA TYR A 454 -20.12 32.31 -20.67
C TYR A 454 -19.43 33.68 -20.76
N GLY A 455 -18.13 33.71 -21.05
CA GLY A 455 -17.32 34.93 -21.13
C GLY A 455 -17.76 35.86 -22.27
N PHE A 456 -18.15 35.31 -23.42
CA PHE A 456 -18.69 36.09 -24.54
C PHE A 456 -20.05 36.69 -24.16
N SER A 457 -20.95 35.91 -23.57
CA SER A 457 -22.28 36.40 -23.17
C SER A 457 -22.25 37.54 -22.13
N THR A 458 -21.23 37.56 -21.25
CA THR A 458 -21.06 38.58 -20.22
C THR A 458 -20.37 39.84 -20.75
N THR A 459 -19.36 39.71 -21.61
CA THR A 459 -18.54 40.84 -22.10
C THR A 459 -19.08 41.52 -23.36
N TYR A 460 -19.66 40.76 -24.30
CA TYR A 460 -19.97 41.25 -25.65
C TYR A 460 -21.03 42.36 -25.70
N LEU A 461 -22.00 42.40 -24.76
CA LEU A 461 -23.07 43.40 -24.79
C LEU A 461 -22.60 44.85 -24.67
N ASN A 462 -21.42 45.10 -24.11
CA ASN A 462 -20.87 46.45 -23.98
C ASN A 462 -20.28 47.00 -25.28
N THR A 463 -20.19 46.20 -26.36
CA THR A 463 -19.68 46.64 -27.66
C THR A 463 -20.79 47.23 -28.56
N PRO A 464 -21.97 46.60 -28.75
CA PRO A 464 -23.04 47.13 -29.60
C PRO A 464 -24.07 48.00 -28.86
N VAL A 465 -23.66 48.88 -27.94
CA VAL A 465 -24.58 49.69 -27.09
C VAL A 465 -25.58 50.49 -27.93
N GLU A 466 -25.11 51.19 -28.97
CA GLU A 466 -25.96 51.98 -29.87
C GLU A 466 -26.97 51.12 -30.64
N GLN A 467 -26.58 49.91 -31.05
CA GLN A 467 -27.47 48.97 -31.75
C GLN A 467 -28.56 48.45 -30.80
N PHE A 468 -28.24 48.23 -29.52
CA PHE A 468 -29.25 47.94 -28.50
C PHE A 468 -30.16 49.14 -28.24
N LYS A 469 -29.65 50.38 -28.24
CA LYS A 469 -30.49 51.58 -28.12
C LYS A 469 -31.50 51.69 -29.27
N VAL A 470 -31.07 51.45 -30.52
CA VAL A 470 -31.96 51.38 -31.69
C VAL A 470 -33.01 50.26 -31.53
N PHE A 471 -32.59 49.02 -31.23
CA PHE A 471 -33.50 47.89 -31.03
C PHE A 471 -34.55 48.15 -29.94
N LEU A 472 -34.15 48.75 -28.80
CA LEU A 472 -35.06 49.06 -27.70
C LEU A 472 -36.05 50.17 -28.07
N ASN A 473 -35.60 51.19 -28.82
CA ASN A 473 -36.49 52.24 -29.33
C ASN A 473 -37.53 51.67 -30.32
N GLU A 474 -37.09 50.92 -31.34
CA GLU A 474 -37.99 50.28 -32.33
C GLU A 474 -38.97 49.31 -31.66
N SER A 475 -38.54 48.60 -30.62
CA SER A 475 -39.41 47.68 -29.87
C SER A 475 -40.49 48.42 -29.08
N PHE A 476 -40.18 49.58 -28.50
CA PHE A 476 -41.15 50.38 -27.77
C PHE A 476 -42.11 51.12 -28.70
N GLU A 477 -41.62 51.61 -29.84
CA GLU A 477 -42.45 52.20 -30.90
C GLU A 477 -43.50 51.20 -31.41
N LYS A 478 -43.11 49.94 -31.66
CA LYS A 478 -44.04 48.83 -32.00
C LYS A 478 -44.98 48.40 -30.87
N MET A 479 -44.83 48.95 -29.68
CA MET A 479 -45.75 48.77 -28.54
C MET A 479 -46.58 50.03 -28.25
N ASP A 480 -46.60 51.02 -29.17
CA ASP A 480 -47.22 52.33 -29.01
C ASP A 480 -46.74 53.09 -27.77
N LYS A 481 -45.45 52.92 -27.41
CA LYS A 481 -44.81 53.55 -26.25
C LYS A 481 -43.60 54.38 -26.66
N THR A 482 -43.47 55.58 -26.09
CA THR A 482 -42.29 56.42 -26.28
C THR A 482 -41.18 56.03 -25.31
N MET A 483 -39.96 55.84 -25.81
CA MET A 483 -38.80 55.59 -24.96
C MET A 483 -38.28 56.90 -24.38
N THR A 484 -38.23 57.03 -23.05
CA THR A 484 -37.54 58.13 -22.37
C THR A 484 -36.11 57.71 -22.00
N GLU A 485 -35.15 58.65 -21.95
CA GLU A 485 -33.76 58.36 -21.57
C GLU A 485 -33.65 57.71 -20.17
N THR A 486 -34.55 58.07 -19.24
CA THR A 486 -34.66 57.42 -17.92
C THR A 486 -35.08 55.95 -18.04
N THR A 487 -36.10 55.66 -18.86
CA THR A 487 -36.57 54.28 -19.10
C THR A 487 -35.50 53.44 -19.80
N TYR A 488 -34.83 53.99 -20.82
CA TYR A 488 -33.69 53.36 -21.48
C TYR A 488 -32.58 53.04 -20.47
N SER A 489 -32.19 54.01 -19.64
CA SER A 489 -31.13 53.84 -18.64
C SER A 489 -31.47 52.76 -17.60
N MET A 490 -32.72 52.69 -17.14
CA MET A 490 -33.17 51.63 -16.23
C MET A 490 -33.15 50.24 -16.91
N LEU A 491 -33.68 50.15 -18.13
CA LEU A 491 -33.76 48.91 -18.89
C LEU A 491 -32.38 48.39 -19.27
N TRP A 492 -31.47 49.28 -19.67
CA TRP A 492 -30.08 48.97 -19.99
C TRP A 492 -29.30 48.46 -18.76
N ASN A 493 -29.42 49.14 -17.62
CA ASN A 493 -28.81 48.67 -16.36
C ASN A 493 -29.37 47.31 -15.91
N LEU A 494 -30.67 47.07 -16.09
CA LEU A 494 -31.29 45.78 -15.81
C LEU A 494 -30.75 44.69 -16.74
N ILE A 495 -30.70 44.94 -18.05
CA ILE A 495 -30.13 44.00 -19.04
C ILE A 495 -28.66 43.71 -18.68
N LEU A 496 -27.84 44.71 -18.38
CA LEU A 496 -26.44 44.49 -18.04
C LEU A 496 -26.25 43.63 -16.80
N ASN A 497 -27.07 43.82 -15.74
CA ASN A 497 -26.83 43.24 -14.41
C ASN A 497 -27.71 42.03 -14.02
N ILE A 498 -28.80 41.71 -14.76
CA ILE A 498 -29.73 40.60 -14.40
C ILE A 498 -29.04 39.24 -14.25
N TRP A 499 -27.89 39.04 -14.91
CA TRP A 499 -27.09 37.82 -14.82
C TRP A 499 -26.64 37.50 -13.39
N PHE A 500 -26.35 38.51 -12.55
CA PHE A 500 -26.00 38.29 -11.14
C PHE A 500 -27.11 37.58 -10.36
N VAL A 501 -28.39 37.83 -10.71
CA VAL A 501 -29.55 37.22 -10.04
C VAL A 501 -29.72 35.76 -10.47
N GLY A 502 -29.52 35.47 -11.77
CA GLY A 502 -29.51 34.09 -12.29
C GLY A 502 -28.38 33.27 -11.66
N PHE A 503 -27.16 33.81 -11.70
CA PHE A 503 -25.97 33.19 -11.10
C PHE A 503 -26.12 32.90 -9.61
N PHE A 504 -26.68 33.85 -8.83
CA PHE A 504 -26.96 33.63 -7.42
C PHE A 504 -27.90 32.43 -7.21
N ILE A 505 -28.98 32.32 -7.98
CA ILE A 505 -29.91 31.18 -7.92
C ILE A 505 -29.20 29.89 -8.38
N GLY A 506 -28.40 29.94 -9.44
CA GLY A 506 -27.61 28.82 -9.96
C GLY A 506 -26.68 28.20 -8.90
N ILE A 507 -26.05 29.01 -8.04
CA ILE A 507 -25.21 28.53 -6.92
C ILE A 507 -25.99 27.62 -5.96
N TRP A 508 -27.26 27.93 -5.65
CA TRP A 508 -28.05 27.13 -4.71
C TRP A 508 -28.57 25.84 -5.34
N PHE A 509 -28.98 25.87 -6.61
CA PHE A 509 -29.52 24.70 -7.29
C PHE A 509 -28.43 23.72 -7.80
N SER A 510 -27.24 24.21 -8.14
CA SER A 510 -26.16 23.39 -8.71
C SER A 510 -25.72 22.23 -7.80
N PRO A 511 -25.43 22.41 -6.49
CA PRO A 511 -25.11 21.28 -5.60
C PRO A 511 -26.26 20.28 -5.49
N LEU A 512 -27.49 20.77 -5.26
CA LEU A 512 -28.69 19.94 -5.11
C LEU A 512 -28.96 19.04 -6.33
N LEU A 513 -28.74 19.56 -7.54
CA LEU A 513 -28.86 18.80 -8.78
C LEU A 513 -27.70 17.82 -8.97
N ASN A 514 -26.47 18.26 -8.72
CA ASN A 514 -25.26 17.44 -8.93
C ASN A 514 -25.13 16.29 -7.94
N ASP A 515 -25.54 16.46 -6.68
CA ASP A 515 -25.50 15.43 -5.65
C ASP A 515 -26.64 14.40 -5.82
N ARG A 516 -27.82 14.84 -6.29
CA ARG A 516 -28.98 13.96 -6.49
C ARG A 516 -28.98 13.19 -7.81
N PHE A 517 -28.56 13.82 -8.90
CA PHE A 517 -28.62 13.23 -10.26
C PHE A 517 -27.23 12.97 -10.87
N GLY A 518 -26.16 13.40 -10.21
CA GLY A 518 -24.79 13.22 -10.67
C GLY A 518 -24.32 14.29 -11.66
N ARG A 519 -23.04 14.64 -11.57
CA ARG A 519 -22.38 15.72 -12.34
C ARG A 519 -22.59 15.66 -13.87
N LYS A 520 -22.75 14.47 -14.46
CA LYS A 520 -23.03 14.32 -15.90
C LYS A 520 -24.43 14.83 -16.28
N VAL A 521 -25.43 14.59 -15.42
CA VAL A 521 -26.81 15.03 -15.66
C VAL A 521 -26.93 16.53 -15.37
N GLY A 522 -26.30 17.01 -14.30
CA GLY A 522 -26.24 18.46 -14.00
C GLY A 522 -25.64 19.28 -15.15
N PHE A 523 -24.56 18.80 -15.77
CA PHE A 523 -23.97 19.46 -16.95
C PHE A 523 -24.94 19.52 -18.15
N LEU A 524 -25.65 18.42 -18.45
CA LEU A 524 -26.63 18.39 -19.54
C LEU A 524 -27.82 19.34 -19.28
N ILE A 525 -28.27 19.47 -18.03
CA ILE A 525 -29.30 20.43 -17.64
C ILE A 525 -28.80 21.86 -17.85
N GLY A 526 -27.56 22.17 -17.46
CA GLY A 526 -26.93 23.47 -17.69
C GLY A 526 -26.89 23.86 -19.19
N CYS A 527 -26.40 22.96 -20.04
CA CYS A 527 -26.41 23.19 -21.49
C CYS A 527 -27.83 23.34 -22.07
N GLY A 528 -28.83 22.63 -21.52
CA GLY A 528 -30.23 22.77 -21.91
C GLY A 528 -30.81 24.16 -21.57
N LEU A 529 -30.52 24.68 -20.38
CA LEU A 529 -30.92 26.03 -19.97
C LEU A 529 -30.23 27.12 -20.80
N ALA A 530 -28.94 26.94 -21.09
CA ALA A 530 -28.20 27.84 -21.98
C ALA A 530 -28.81 27.91 -23.39
N LEU A 531 -29.15 26.76 -23.98
CA LEU A 531 -29.82 26.67 -25.29
C LEU A 531 -31.20 27.37 -25.28
N ILE A 532 -32.01 27.15 -24.24
CA ILE A 532 -33.31 27.83 -24.07
C ILE A 532 -33.10 29.36 -23.97
N GLY A 533 -32.11 29.81 -23.19
CA GLY A 533 -31.77 31.23 -23.07
C GLY A 533 -31.32 31.86 -24.40
N ALA A 534 -30.57 31.12 -25.22
CA ALA A 534 -30.19 31.55 -26.57
C ALA A 534 -31.41 31.69 -27.51
N VAL A 535 -32.33 30.72 -27.49
CA VAL A 535 -33.58 30.77 -28.28
C VAL A 535 -34.46 31.95 -27.87
N LEU A 536 -34.60 32.21 -26.56
CA LEU A 536 -35.36 33.37 -26.06
C LEU A 536 -34.75 34.71 -26.51
N ARG A 537 -33.42 34.84 -26.50
CA ARG A 537 -32.72 36.02 -27.02
C ARG A 537 -32.93 36.22 -28.52
N LEU A 538 -32.95 35.14 -29.31
CA LEU A 538 -33.25 35.19 -30.74
C LEU A 538 -34.70 35.66 -30.99
N PHE A 539 -35.66 35.11 -30.24
CA PHE A 539 -37.06 35.53 -30.31
C PHE A 539 -37.28 36.97 -29.82
N ALA A 540 -36.47 37.47 -28.87
CA ALA A 540 -36.50 38.88 -28.47
C ALA A 540 -36.29 39.82 -29.67
N VAL A 541 -35.32 39.50 -30.54
CA VAL A 541 -35.02 40.27 -31.74
C VAL A 541 -36.11 40.11 -32.80
N ILE A 542 -36.54 38.87 -33.09
CA ILE A 542 -37.55 38.59 -34.14
C ILE A 542 -38.90 39.24 -33.82
N PHE A 543 -39.36 39.16 -32.56
CA PHE A 543 -40.67 39.67 -32.15
C PHE A 543 -40.63 41.08 -31.56
N TYR A 544 -39.46 41.72 -31.50
CA TYR A 544 -39.27 43.05 -30.90
C TYR A 544 -39.76 43.11 -29.45
N ARG A 545 -39.34 42.12 -28.64
CA ARG A 545 -39.75 41.92 -27.23
C ARG A 545 -38.55 41.92 -26.29
N PRO A 546 -38.19 43.06 -25.66
CA PRO A 546 -37.03 43.13 -24.78
C PRO A 546 -37.17 42.32 -23.49
N GLU A 547 -38.38 41.93 -23.09
CA GLU A 547 -38.63 41.06 -21.94
C GLU A 547 -38.00 39.67 -22.14
N LEU A 548 -38.04 39.15 -23.38
CA LEU A 548 -37.42 37.86 -23.74
C LEU A 548 -35.89 37.91 -23.70
N LEU A 549 -35.30 39.09 -23.98
CA LEU A 549 -33.85 39.32 -23.86
C LEU A 549 -33.40 39.22 -22.40
N ILE A 550 -34.17 39.81 -21.48
CA ILE A 550 -33.93 39.77 -20.03
C ILE A 550 -34.10 38.35 -19.50
N ALA A 551 -35.21 37.68 -19.84
CA ALA A 551 -35.49 36.30 -19.41
C ALA A 551 -34.44 35.31 -19.94
N GLY A 552 -34.07 35.42 -21.22
CA GLY A 552 -33.01 34.61 -21.81
C GLY A 552 -31.64 34.87 -21.17
N ARG A 553 -31.35 36.09 -20.70
CA ARG A 553 -30.11 36.41 -19.99
C ARG A 553 -30.09 35.89 -18.56
N PHE A 554 -31.21 35.94 -17.84
CA PHE A 554 -31.36 35.29 -16.54
C PHE A 554 -31.11 33.77 -16.61
N LEU A 555 -31.65 33.08 -17.62
CA LEU A 555 -31.55 31.62 -17.75
C LEU A 555 -30.18 31.08 -18.18
N THR A 556 -29.31 31.90 -18.77
CA THR A 556 -27.93 31.49 -19.14
C THR A 556 -26.90 31.72 -18.02
N SER A 557 -27.32 32.23 -16.86
CA SER A 557 -26.44 32.67 -15.76
C SER A 557 -26.51 31.74 -14.55
#